data_AF-A0AAP7J567-F1
#
_entry.id   AF-A0AAP7J567-F1
#
_cell.length_a   1.000
_cell.length_b   1.000
_cell.length_c   1.000
_cell.angle_alpha   90.00
_cell.angle_beta   90.00
_cell.angle_gamma   90.00
#
_symmetry.space_group_name_H-M   'P 1'
#
loop_
_entity.id
_entity.type
_entity.pdbx_description
1 polymer ?
#
loop_
_entity_poly.entity_id
_entity_poly.type
_entity_poly.pdbx_seq_one_letter_code
_entity_poly.pdbx_strand_id
1 'polypeptide(L)'
;MLERPLLTMGNGLFVLASNKEFGVESAAIWKPLLQQMLRGQPPEPAARLLQRLAKSPEAKALGGFDYKQMGFPRFKNFLDACSDVLDQHISAHGDMLVSLRGTTVDARSEAVRPAPSSIRSDVWIAFSNPDPNRIRFINRTTGEVMHHVLAAGETVDGIRPGQDWVQIEPVAADVQASWMREFAAQTEGVNPEDHAVLGQSYRTYASAVFAKELGPLGKQWTKFRTAKMVEAIQKWSARVNIALATLTPAATNRSEATAVETPKQEAVTSGLSARARALKLMDALTDEEISSTLVPLMASIIMVKAQR
;
A
#
# COMPACT_ATOMS: atom_id res chain seq x y z
N MET A 1 20.57 33.50 -64.16
CA MET A 1 20.60 34.56 -63.14
C MET A 1 19.74 34.06 -61.99
N LEU A 2 20.37 33.58 -60.91
CA LEU A 2 20.60 34.30 -59.63
C LEU A 2 19.27 34.39 -58.84
N GLU A 3 19.06 33.89 -57.62
CA GLU A 3 19.89 33.27 -56.58
C GLU A 3 19.01 32.43 -55.63
N ARG A 4 19.63 31.49 -54.89
CA ARG A 4 19.12 31.06 -53.58
C ARG A 4 19.44 32.14 -52.54
N PRO A 5 18.67 32.18 -51.43
CA PRO A 5 19.36 32.06 -50.16
C PRO A 5 18.80 30.91 -49.31
N LEU A 6 19.75 30.15 -48.77
CA LEU A 6 19.57 29.30 -47.59
C LEU A 6 19.24 30.19 -46.39
N LEU A 7 18.19 29.85 -45.65
CA LEU A 7 18.07 30.22 -44.24
C LEU A 7 17.89 28.94 -43.42
N THR A 8 19.00 28.50 -42.86
CA THR A 8 19.08 27.66 -41.67
C THR A 8 18.78 28.52 -40.46
N MET A 9 17.69 28.23 -39.74
CA MET A 9 17.50 28.42 -38.29
C MET A 9 16.45 27.37 -37.88
N GLY A 10 16.64 26.50 -36.90
CA GLY A 10 17.24 26.74 -35.60
C GLY A 10 16.11 26.94 -34.59
N ASN A 11 15.97 25.96 -33.69
CA ASN A 11 15.27 25.99 -32.41
C ASN A 11 13.75 25.76 -32.39
N GLY A 12 13.40 24.56 -31.92
CA GLY A 12 12.11 24.26 -31.36
C GLY A 12 11.85 25.12 -30.11
N LEU A 13 10.73 25.85 -30.12
CA LEU A 13 10.14 26.42 -28.92
C LEU A 13 8.69 26.89 -29.21
N PHE A 14 7.82 26.05 -29.78
CA PHE A 14 6.42 26.47 -30.01
C PHE A 14 5.34 25.38 -29.85
N VAL A 15 5.63 24.28 -29.14
CA VAL A 15 4.62 23.21 -28.90
C VAL A 15 4.31 22.99 -27.42
N LEU A 16 5.02 23.63 -26.49
CA LEU A 16 4.80 23.41 -25.05
C LEU A 16 3.83 24.40 -24.38
N ALA A 17 3.51 25.54 -25.00
CA ALA A 17 2.55 26.49 -24.46
C ALA A 17 1.09 26.08 -24.75
N SER A 18 0.78 25.65 -25.98
CA SER A 18 -0.60 25.28 -26.37
C SER A 18 -1.15 24.06 -25.64
N ASN A 19 -0.32 23.07 -25.28
CA ASN A 19 -0.80 21.91 -24.51
C ASN A 19 -1.10 22.22 -23.05
N LYS A 20 -0.45 23.25 -22.47
CA LYS A 20 -0.65 23.61 -21.07
C LYS A 20 -1.92 24.44 -20.88
N GLU A 21 -2.20 25.36 -21.80
CA GLU A 21 -3.43 26.17 -21.79
C GLU A 21 -4.67 25.30 -22.10
N PHE A 22 -4.58 24.40 -23.09
CA PHE A 22 -5.65 23.45 -23.39
C PHE A 22 -5.98 22.49 -22.23
N GLY A 23 -4.96 22.04 -21.50
CA GLY A 23 -5.14 21.21 -20.31
C GLY A 23 -5.84 21.94 -19.15
N VAL A 24 -5.48 23.21 -18.89
CA VAL A 24 -6.08 24.01 -17.81
C VAL A 24 -7.55 24.34 -18.08
N GLU A 25 -7.90 24.69 -19.32
CA GLU A 25 -9.29 24.90 -19.73
C GLU A 25 -10.11 23.60 -19.67
N SER A 26 -9.52 22.48 -20.09
CA SER A 26 -10.15 21.17 -19.98
C SER A 26 -10.40 20.78 -18.53
N ALA A 27 -9.45 21.04 -17.61
CA ALA A 27 -9.60 20.76 -16.19
C ALA A 27 -10.70 21.61 -15.51
N ALA A 28 -10.93 22.84 -15.97
CA ALA A 28 -11.96 23.73 -15.43
C ALA A 28 -13.38 23.13 -15.53
N ILE A 29 -13.67 22.41 -16.62
CA ILE A 29 -14.97 21.75 -16.86
C ILE A 29 -15.25 20.68 -15.79
N TRP A 30 -14.21 20.06 -15.24
CA TRP A 30 -14.34 18.98 -14.25
C TRP A 30 -14.42 19.47 -12.80
N LYS A 31 -14.09 20.75 -12.53
CA LYS A 31 -14.10 21.31 -11.17
C LYS A 31 -15.47 21.20 -10.47
N PRO A 32 -16.61 21.51 -11.11
CA PRO A 32 -17.93 21.39 -10.46
C PRO A 32 -18.25 19.94 -10.08
N LEU A 33 -17.88 18.97 -10.92
CA LEU A 33 -18.08 17.55 -10.62
C LEU A 33 -17.19 17.09 -9.46
N LEU A 34 -15.92 17.52 -9.44
CA LEU A 34 -15.01 17.25 -8.32
C LEU A 34 -15.54 17.82 -6.99
N GLN A 35 -16.06 19.06 -7.03
CA GLN A 35 -16.69 19.69 -5.89
C GLN A 35 -17.94 18.93 -5.43
N GLN A 36 -18.79 18.48 -6.35
CA GLN A 36 -19.96 17.68 -6.00
C GLN A 36 -19.57 16.33 -5.37
N MET A 37 -18.58 15.63 -5.94
CA MET A 37 -18.19 14.29 -5.51
C MET A 37 -17.48 14.27 -4.16
N LEU A 38 -16.78 15.35 -3.81
CA LEU A 38 -16.01 15.48 -2.57
C LEU A 38 -16.75 16.31 -1.49
N ARG A 39 -17.91 16.91 -1.79
CA ARG A 39 -18.70 17.69 -0.83
C ARG A 39 -19.12 16.83 0.36
N GLY A 40 -18.76 17.27 1.57
CA GLY A 40 -19.12 16.59 2.82
C GLY A 40 -18.43 15.24 3.03
N GLN A 41 -17.40 14.91 2.24
CA GLN A 41 -16.64 13.67 2.37
C GLN A 41 -15.29 13.90 3.04
N PRO A 42 -14.80 12.93 3.84
CA PRO A 42 -13.43 12.97 4.35
C PRO A 42 -12.42 12.86 3.18
N PRO A 43 -11.17 13.29 3.38
CA PRO A 43 -10.12 13.13 2.38
C PRO A 43 -10.01 11.67 1.90
N GLU A 44 -10.01 11.46 0.58
CA GLU A 44 -9.94 10.12 0.00
C GLU A 44 -8.69 9.94 -0.88
N PRO A 45 -8.21 8.71 -1.09
CA PRO A 45 -7.09 8.46 -2.00
C PRO A 45 -7.40 8.92 -3.42
N ALA A 46 -6.43 9.58 -4.06
CA ALA A 46 -6.51 10.02 -5.45
C ALA A 46 -6.84 8.87 -6.41
N ALA A 47 -6.33 7.66 -6.14
CA ALA A 47 -6.67 6.47 -6.92
C ALA A 47 -8.16 6.09 -6.81
N ARG A 48 -8.77 6.28 -5.64
CA ARG A 48 -10.21 6.05 -5.43
C ARG A 48 -11.04 7.13 -6.13
N LEU A 49 -10.64 8.39 -6.02
CA LEU A 49 -11.27 9.50 -6.74
C LEU A 49 -11.24 9.26 -8.26
N LEU A 50 -10.10 8.85 -8.81
CA LEU A 50 -9.96 8.48 -10.23
C LEU A 50 -10.91 7.36 -10.64
N GLN A 51 -11.01 6.29 -9.84
CA GLN A 51 -11.93 5.19 -10.11
C GLN A 51 -13.40 5.62 -10.06
N ARG A 52 -13.76 6.53 -9.16
CA ARG A 52 -15.12 7.07 -9.06
C ARG A 52 -15.43 7.98 -10.24
N LEU A 53 -14.49 8.84 -10.64
CA LEU A 53 -14.62 9.70 -11.83
C LEU A 53 -14.82 8.85 -13.09
N ALA A 54 -14.00 7.81 -13.28
CA ALA A 54 -14.13 6.92 -14.44
C ALA A 54 -15.46 6.15 -14.49
N LYS A 55 -16.13 5.95 -13.34
CA LYS A 55 -17.39 5.20 -13.25
C LYS A 55 -18.63 6.08 -13.12
N SER A 56 -18.47 7.37 -12.89
CA SER A 56 -19.57 8.31 -12.66
C SER A 56 -20.40 8.50 -13.94
N PRO A 57 -21.74 8.41 -13.87
CA PRO A 57 -22.64 8.76 -14.98
C PRO A 57 -22.47 10.20 -15.45
N GLU A 58 -22.21 11.12 -14.52
CA GLU A 58 -21.96 12.53 -14.79
C GLU A 58 -20.64 12.73 -15.56
N ALA A 59 -19.61 11.95 -15.24
CA ALA A 59 -18.38 11.93 -16.02
C ALA A 59 -18.60 11.39 -17.45
N LYS A 60 -19.50 10.42 -17.64
CA LYS A 60 -19.88 9.94 -18.98
C LYS A 60 -20.65 11.01 -19.77
N ALA A 61 -21.50 11.79 -19.10
CA ALA A 61 -22.21 12.92 -19.71
C ALA A 61 -21.25 14.04 -20.15
N LEU A 62 -20.09 14.16 -19.50
CA LEU A 62 -18.98 15.05 -19.87
C LEU A 62 -18.03 14.45 -20.93
N GLY A 63 -18.40 13.34 -21.58
CA GLY A 63 -17.60 12.68 -22.62
C GLY A 63 -16.66 11.57 -22.13
N GLY A 64 -16.73 11.23 -20.84
CA GLY A 64 -15.85 10.24 -20.20
C GLY A 64 -14.59 10.88 -19.62
N PHE A 65 -14.16 10.39 -18.45
CA PHE A 65 -12.99 10.92 -17.78
C PHE A 65 -11.70 10.26 -18.29
N ASP A 66 -10.89 11.00 -19.05
CA ASP A 66 -9.53 10.58 -19.45
C ASP A 66 -8.54 11.75 -19.37
N TYR A 67 -7.78 11.80 -18.26
CA TYR A 67 -6.79 12.85 -18.02
C TYR A 67 -5.65 12.86 -19.06
N LYS A 68 -5.36 11.74 -19.72
CA LYS A 68 -4.32 11.70 -20.76
C LYS A 68 -4.79 12.37 -22.04
N GLN A 69 -6.04 12.15 -22.43
CA GLN A 69 -6.66 12.84 -23.56
C GLN A 69 -6.80 14.34 -23.32
N MET A 70 -6.95 14.75 -22.06
CA MET A 70 -6.93 16.15 -21.63
C MET A 70 -5.52 16.77 -21.56
N GLY A 71 -4.47 16.07 -22.02
CA GLY A 71 -3.10 16.60 -22.05
C GLY A 71 -2.31 16.44 -20.74
N PHE A 72 -2.85 15.77 -19.73
CA PHE A 72 -2.14 15.51 -18.47
C PHE A 72 -1.36 14.18 -18.51
N PRO A 73 -0.04 14.18 -18.29
CA PRO A 73 0.75 12.95 -18.35
C PRO A 73 0.45 11.98 -17.19
N ARG A 74 -0.02 12.52 -16.06
CA ARG A 74 -0.41 11.76 -14.86
C ARG A 74 -1.64 12.40 -14.22
N PHE A 75 -2.44 11.60 -13.52
CA PHE A 75 -3.63 12.08 -12.81
C PHE A 75 -3.30 13.16 -11.77
N LYS A 76 -2.13 13.09 -11.12
CA LYS A 76 -1.63 14.16 -10.25
C LYS A 76 -1.59 15.51 -10.96
N ASN A 77 -1.10 15.56 -12.21
CA ASN A 77 -0.97 16.81 -12.95
C ASN A 77 -2.35 17.43 -13.25
N PHE A 78 -3.37 16.60 -13.45
CA PHE A 78 -4.77 17.05 -13.54
C PHE A 78 -5.27 17.62 -12.20
N LEU A 79 -4.98 16.95 -11.08
CA LEU A 79 -5.33 17.46 -9.75
C LEU A 79 -4.61 18.78 -9.42
N ASP A 80 -3.35 18.92 -9.83
CA ASP A 80 -2.56 20.14 -9.67
C ASP A 80 -3.20 21.32 -10.43
N ALA A 81 -3.80 21.08 -11.59
CA ALA A 81 -4.56 22.07 -12.35
C ALA A 81 -5.91 22.49 -11.69
N CYS A 82 -6.39 21.69 -10.73
CA CYS A 82 -7.56 21.96 -9.89
C CYS A 82 -7.19 22.34 -8.45
N SER A 83 -5.94 22.74 -8.21
CA SER A 83 -5.44 23.10 -6.87
C SER A 83 -6.09 24.34 -6.27
N ASP A 84 -6.85 25.12 -7.05
CA ASP A 84 -7.69 26.21 -6.56
C ASP A 84 -8.90 25.72 -5.76
N VAL A 85 -9.40 24.52 -6.05
CA VAL A 85 -10.57 23.91 -5.39
C VAL A 85 -10.23 22.66 -4.57
N LEU A 86 -9.05 22.07 -4.77
CA LEU A 86 -8.60 20.85 -4.09
C LEU A 86 -7.37 21.09 -3.22
N ASP A 87 -7.35 20.44 -2.06
CA ASP A 87 -6.14 20.22 -1.27
C ASP A 87 -5.65 18.79 -1.49
N GLN A 88 -4.33 18.67 -1.65
CA GLN A 88 -3.64 17.40 -1.83
C GLN A 88 -2.62 17.24 -0.71
N HIS A 89 -2.62 16.10 -0.03
CA HIS A 89 -1.58 15.76 0.93
C HIS A 89 -1.15 14.31 0.79
N ILE A 90 0.11 14.03 1.07
CA ILE A 90 0.62 12.66 1.09
C ILE A 90 0.36 12.11 2.48
N SER A 91 -0.45 11.04 2.56
CA SER A 91 -0.67 10.32 3.82
C SER A 91 0.62 9.68 4.31
N ALA A 92 0.65 9.30 5.58
CA ALA A 92 1.75 8.54 6.16
C ALA A 92 2.02 7.19 5.45
N HIS A 93 1.14 6.74 4.55
CA HIS A 93 1.25 5.47 3.81
C HIS A 93 1.72 5.69 2.37
N GLY A 94 2.07 6.93 2.00
CA GLY A 94 2.52 7.30 0.66
C GLY A 94 1.39 7.52 -0.35
N ASP A 95 0.14 7.25 0.04
CA ASP A 95 -1.03 7.54 -0.78
C ASP A 95 -1.30 9.04 -0.80
N MET A 96 -1.53 9.59 -1.99
CA MET A 96 -2.01 10.95 -2.17
C MET A 96 -3.49 11.02 -1.82
N LEU A 97 -3.83 11.77 -0.78
CA LEU A 97 -5.20 12.07 -0.38
C LEU A 97 -5.64 13.41 -0.98
N VAL A 98 -6.91 13.48 -1.39
CA VAL A 98 -7.53 14.63 -2.03
C VAL A 98 -8.78 15.01 -1.26
N SER A 99 -8.95 16.29 -0.98
CA SER A 99 -10.14 16.86 -0.34
C SER A 99 -10.48 18.23 -0.93
N LEU A 100 -11.68 18.73 -0.63
CA LEU A 100 -12.04 20.11 -1.00
C LEU A 100 -11.28 21.11 -0.15
N ARG A 101 -10.73 22.13 -0.81
CA ARG A 101 -10.07 23.24 -0.15
C ARG A 101 -11.06 24.03 0.70
N GLY A 102 -10.66 24.35 1.93
CA GLY A 102 -11.49 25.08 2.90
C GLY A 102 -12.43 24.19 3.72
N THR A 103 -12.35 22.87 3.58
CA THR A 103 -13.04 21.93 4.49
C THR A 103 -12.24 21.83 5.78
N THR A 104 -12.40 22.79 6.69
CA THR A 104 -11.95 22.65 8.07
C THR A 104 -12.82 21.60 8.74
N VAL A 105 -12.30 20.40 8.93
CA VAL A 105 -12.97 19.38 9.74
C VAL A 105 -12.99 19.91 11.17
N ASP A 106 -14.17 20.34 11.60
CA ASP A 106 -14.44 20.81 12.95
C ASP A 106 -14.11 19.68 13.94
N ALA A 107 -13.10 19.90 14.78
CA ALA A 107 -12.52 18.91 15.67
C ALA A 107 -13.36 18.67 16.94
N ARG A 108 -14.69 18.64 16.84
CA ARG A 108 -15.58 18.40 17.98
C ARG A 108 -16.65 17.38 17.64
N SER A 109 -16.71 16.38 18.50
CA SER A 109 -17.72 15.32 18.57
C SER A 109 -17.49 14.12 17.66
N GLU A 110 -16.37 13.43 17.90
CA GLU A 110 -16.47 11.99 18.10
C GLU A 110 -15.51 11.66 19.24
N ALA A 111 -15.98 10.95 20.26
CA ALA A 111 -15.09 10.37 21.25
C ALA A 111 -14.16 9.42 20.50
N VAL A 112 -12.98 9.93 20.13
CA VAL A 112 -11.97 9.22 19.34
C VAL A 112 -11.52 8.04 20.19
N ARG A 113 -12.15 6.88 19.96
CA ARG A 113 -11.42 5.62 20.10
C ARG A 113 -10.23 5.75 19.16
N PRO A 114 -8.98 5.65 19.65
CA PRO A 114 -7.81 5.85 18.81
C PRO A 114 -7.94 4.92 17.60
N ALA A 115 -7.95 5.51 16.41
CA ALA A 115 -7.84 4.73 15.18
C ALA A 115 -6.59 3.86 15.33
N PRO A 116 -6.65 2.54 15.03
CA PRO A 116 -5.50 1.68 15.19
C PRO A 116 -4.39 2.26 14.32
N SER A 117 -3.35 2.77 14.98
CA SER A 117 -2.10 3.16 14.36
C SER A 117 -1.66 2.00 13.48
N SER A 118 -1.56 2.23 12.17
CA SER A 118 -1.22 1.14 11.26
C SER A 118 0.14 0.56 11.65
N ILE A 119 0.28 -0.75 11.51
CA ILE A 119 1.54 -1.45 11.79
C ILE A 119 2.42 -1.35 10.54
N ARG A 120 3.74 -1.17 10.71
CA ARG A 120 4.69 -1.19 9.59
C ARG A 120 4.58 -2.52 8.82
N SER A 121 4.75 -2.46 7.50
CA SER A 121 4.55 -3.62 6.63
C SER A 121 5.49 -4.80 6.93
N ASP A 122 6.74 -4.54 7.31
CA ASP A 122 7.72 -5.57 7.68
C ASP A 122 7.36 -6.27 9.00
N VAL A 123 6.90 -5.51 10.00
CA VAL A 123 6.35 -6.06 11.24
C VAL A 123 5.11 -6.89 10.93
N TRP A 124 4.17 -6.38 10.12
CA TRP A 124 2.99 -7.13 9.71
C TRP A 124 3.35 -8.48 9.04
N ILE A 125 4.33 -8.49 8.13
CA ILE A 125 4.79 -9.73 7.49
C ILE A 125 5.35 -10.71 8.52
N ALA A 126 6.14 -10.23 9.48
CA ALA A 126 6.72 -11.07 10.53
C ALA A 126 5.67 -11.80 11.39
N PHE A 127 4.52 -11.15 11.67
CA PHE A 127 3.44 -11.76 12.45
C PHE A 127 2.44 -12.58 11.63
N SER A 128 2.25 -12.24 10.36
CA SER A 128 1.20 -12.83 9.52
C SER A 128 1.58 -14.16 8.89
N ASN A 129 2.86 -14.41 8.67
CA ASN A 129 3.36 -15.68 8.13
C ASN A 129 3.56 -16.67 9.30
N PRO A 130 2.83 -17.81 9.34
CA PRO A 130 2.85 -18.73 10.47
C PRO A 130 3.94 -19.81 10.40
N ASP A 131 4.82 -19.78 9.39
CA ASP A 131 5.84 -20.83 9.19
C ASP A 131 6.75 -20.96 10.43
N PRO A 132 6.81 -22.13 11.09
CA PRO A 132 7.61 -22.32 12.29
C PRO A 132 9.12 -22.36 12.01
N ASN A 133 9.54 -22.73 10.79
CA ASN A 133 10.96 -22.79 10.42
C ASN A 133 11.53 -21.40 10.14
N ARG A 134 10.66 -20.42 9.94
CA ARG A 134 11.08 -19.05 9.72
C ARG A 134 11.22 -18.32 11.06
N ILE A 135 12.42 -18.06 11.49
CA ILE A 135 12.65 -17.29 12.70
C ILE A 135 12.64 -15.80 12.36
N ARG A 136 11.98 -15.01 13.21
CA ARG A 136 11.91 -13.56 13.07
C ARG A 136 12.45 -12.92 14.33
N PHE A 137 13.20 -11.84 14.18
CA PHE A 137 13.64 -11.01 15.29
C PHE A 137 13.32 -9.54 15.02
N ILE A 138 13.14 -8.77 16.08
CA ILE A 138 13.13 -7.30 16.01
C ILE A 138 14.13 -6.73 17.00
N ASN A 139 14.88 -5.73 16.56
CA ASN A 139 15.74 -4.96 17.43
C ASN A 139 14.89 -3.98 18.26
N ARG A 140 14.97 -4.06 19.59
CA ARG A 140 14.19 -3.22 20.53
C ARG A 140 14.40 -1.72 20.31
N THR A 141 15.62 -1.34 19.93
CA THR A 141 16.07 0.05 19.85
C THR A 141 15.82 0.64 18.47
N THR A 142 16.19 -0.07 17.41
CA THR A 142 16.09 0.43 16.03
C THR A 142 14.75 0.10 15.36
N GLY A 143 14.02 -0.90 15.87
CA GLY A 143 12.82 -1.42 15.23
C GLY A 143 13.09 -2.11 13.89
N GLU A 144 14.34 -2.52 13.65
CA GLU A 144 14.72 -3.33 12.50
C GLU A 144 14.21 -4.76 12.66
N VAL A 145 13.61 -5.31 11.59
CA VAL A 145 13.07 -6.67 11.57
C VAL A 145 13.96 -7.56 10.71
N MET A 146 14.44 -8.66 11.28
CA MET A 146 15.23 -9.68 10.60
C MET A 146 14.42 -10.97 10.45
N HIS A 147 14.51 -11.61 9.28
CA HIS A 147 13.93 -12.92 9.02
C HIS A 147 15.05 -13.89 8.65
N HIS A 148 14.98 -15.11 9.16
CA HIS A 148 15.92 -16.19 8.88
C HIS A 148 15.15 -17.51 8.72
N VAL A 149 15.50 -18.34 7.76
CA VAL A 149 14.92 -19.69 7.62
C VAL A 149 15.89 -20.67 8.28
N LEU A 150 15.40 -21.40 9.28
CA LEU A 150 16.22 -22.30 10.09
C LEU A 150 16.67 -23.49 9.24
N ALA A 151 17.97 -23.62 9.02
CA ALA A 151 18.54 -24.78 8.35
C ALA A 151 18.71 -25.96 9.33
N ALA A 152 18.87 -27.17 8.79
CA ALA A 152 19.08 -28.37 9.60
C ALA A 152 20.32 -28.21 10.51
N GLY A 153 20.12 -28.34 11.82
CA GLY A 153 21.18 -28.22 12.82
C GLY A 153 21.43 -26.79 13.35
N GLU A 154 20.76 -25.77 12.81
CA GLU A 154 20.79 -24.43 13.38
C GLU A 154 19.87 -24.33 14.60
N THR A 155 20.23 -23.45 15.54
CA THR A 155 19.40 -23.13 16.71
C THR A 155 19.01 -21.66 16.69
N VAL A 156 17.84 -21.36 17.25
CA VAL A 156 17.32 -19.99 17.36
C VAL A 156 18.29 -19.05 18.08
N ASP A 157 18.99 -19.54 19.11
CA ASP A 157 19.97 -18.74 19.84
C ASP A 157 21.25 -18.51 19.06
N GLY A 158 21.65 -19.47 18.20
CA GLY A 158 22.83 -19.33 17.33
C GLY A 158 22.68 -18.28 16.23
N ILE A 159 21.44 -17.99 15.80
CA ILE A 159 21.14 -16.99 14.76
C ILE A 159 20.81 -15.60 15.32
N ARG A 160 20.62 -15.48 16.64
CA ARG A 160 20.24 -14.21 17.27
C ARG A 160 21.40 -13.20 17.15
N PRO A 161 21.22 -12.04 16.51
CA PRO A 161 22.34 -11.13 16.24
C PRO A 161 22.91 -10.44 17.49
N GLY A 162 22.13 -10.37 18.58
CA GLY A 162 22.56 -9.75 19.84
C GLY A 162 21.44 -9.71 20.88
N GLN A 163 21.75 -9.19 22.07
CA GLN A 163 20.80 -9.14 23.19
C GLN A 163 19.62 -8.18 22.96
N ASP A 164 19.83 -7.13 22.15
CA ASP A 164 18.77 -6.17 21.79
C ASP A 164 17.76 -6.73 20.80
N TRP A 165 18.00 -7.93 20.26
CA TRP A 165 17.11 -8.60 19.32
C TRP A 165 16.19 -9.56 20.04
N VAL A 166 14.88 -9.31 19.91
CA VAL A 166 13.82 -10.12 20.50
C VAL A 166 13.19 -10.95 19.42
N GLN A 167 13.02 -12.23 19.69
CA GLN A 167 12.30 -13.11 18.78
C GLN A 167 10.83 -12.68 18.69
N ILE A 168 10.33 -12.56 17.46
CA ILE A 168 8.90 -12.37 17.21
C ILE A 168 8.26 -13.75 17.15
N GLU A 169 7.23 -13.97 17.99
CA GLU A 169 6.33 -15.11 17.83
C GLU A 169 5.21 -14.75 16.84
N PRO A 170 5.14 -15.38 15.66
CA PRO A 170 4.08 -15.10 14.70
C PRO A 170 2.73 -15.54 15.25
N VAL A 171 1.65 -14.98 14.69
CA VAL A 171 0.30 -15.50 14.99
C VAL A 171 0.17 -16.87 14.35
N ALA A 172 -0.03 -17.88 15.18
CA ALA A 172 -0.09 -19.27 14.76
C ALA A 172 -1.20 -19.54 13.73
N ALA A 173 -0.97 -20.56 12.89
CA ALA A 173 -1.85 -20.92 11.78
C ALA A 173 -3.28 -21.26 12.25
N ASP A 174 -3.41 -22.00 13.34
CA ASP A 174 -4.67 -22.39 13.98
C ASP A 174 -5.45 -21.19 14.52
N VAL A 175 -4.74 -20.21 15.10
CA VAL A 175 -5.33 -18.94 15.55
C VAL A 175 -5.87 -18.15 14.36
N GLN A 176 -5.10 -17.99 13.28
CA GLN A 176 -5.56 -17.28 12.08
C GLN A 176 -6.74 -18.02 11.40
N ALA A 177 -6.73 -19.35 11.38
CA ALA A 177 -7.85 -20.16 10.91
C ALA A 177 -9.10 -19.97 11.79
N SER A 178 -8.94 -19.88 13.10
CA SER A 178 -10.04 -19.63 14.03
C SER A 178 -10.73 -18.30 13.75
N TRP A 179 -9.98 -17.26 13.36
CA TRP A 179 -10.55 -15.96 13.02
C TRP A 179 -11.40 -16.02 11.75
N MET A 180 -11.03 -16.85 10.77
CA MET A 180 -11.85 -17.05 9.56
C MET A 180 -13.18 -17.71 9.91
N ARG A 181 -13.15 -18.74 10.78
CA ARG A 181 -14.37 -19.41 11.27
C ARG A 181 -15.23 -18.50 12.14
N GLU A 182 -14.62 -17.72 13.03
CA GLU A 182 -15.29 -16.70 13.84
C GLU A 182 -16.00 -15.66 12.96
N PHE A 183 -15.30 -15.16 11.93
CA PHE A 183 -15.88 -14.21 10.99
C PHE A 183 -17.06 -14.80 10.23
N ALA A 184 -16.95 -16.04 9.74
CA ALA A 184 -18.05 -16.71 9.06
C ALA A 184 -19.27 -16.89 9.98
N ALA A 185 -19.05 -17.31 11.24
CA ALA A 185 -20.13 -17.55 12.19
C ALA A 185 -20.88 -16.29 12.62
N GLN A 186 -20.22 -15.13 12.67
CA GLN A 186 -20.83 -13.87 13.12
C GLN A 186 -21.40 -13.01 11.97
N THR A 187 -21.17 -13.39 10.71
CA THR A 187 -21.56 -12.58 9.54
C THR A 187 -22.79 -13.18 8.88
N GLU A 188 -23.89 -12.42 8.90
CA GLU A 188 -25.12 -12.83 8.23
C GLU A 188 -24.89 -13.06 6.73
N GLY A 189 -25.44 -14.16 6.21
CA GLY A 189 -25.30 -14.54 4.80
C GLY A 189 -23.97 -15.22 4.43
N VAL A 190 -23.12 -15.52 5.41
CA VAL A 190 -21.92 -16.36 5.19
C VAL A 190 -22.19 -17.76 5.73
N ASN A 191 -22.23 -18.75 4.85
CA ASN A 191 -22.32 -20.15 5.24
C ASN A 191 -20.91 -20.78 5.24
N PRO A 192 -20.39 -21.27 6.39
CA PRO A 192 -19.05 -21.86 6.45
C PRO A 192 -18.81 -23.02 5.48
N GLU A 193 -19.85 -23.80 5.14
CA GLU A 193 -19.73 -24.95 4.23
C GLU A 193 -19.42 -24.54 2.78
N ASP A 194 -19.76 -23.31 2.40
CA ASP A 194 -19.51 -22.78 1.05
C ASP A 194 -18.04 -22.36 0.85
N HIS A 195 -17.23 -22.40 1.92
CA HIS A 195 -15.86 -21.89 1.95
C HIS A 195 -14.85 -23.00 2.23
N ALA A 196 -14.43 -23.72 1.17
CA ALA A 196 -13.51 -24.84 1.26
C ALA A 196 -12.19 -24.51 1.99
N VAL A 197 -11.75 -23.26 1.94
CA VAL A 197 -10.55 -22.76 2.63
C VAL A 197 -10.66 -22.86 4.17
N LEU A 198 -11.87 -22.88 4.74
CA LEU A 198 -12.07 -23.04 6.19
C LEU A 198 -11.75 -24.45 6.70
N GLY A 199 -11.80 -25.46 5.82
CA GLY A 199 -11.49 -26.86 6.14
C GLY A 199 -10.02 -27.26 5.95
N GLN A 200 -9.18 -26.35 5.46
CA GLN A 200 -7.77 -26.62 5.15
C GLN A 200 -6.83 -26.10 6.25
N SER A 201 -5.64 -26.68 6.33
CA SER A 201 -4.55 -26.10 7.14
C SER A 201 -4.23 -24.69 6.64
N TYR A 202 -4.19 -23.72 7.55
CA TYR A 202 -4.00 -22.32 7.18
C TYR A 202 -2.63 -22.07 6.55
N ARG A 203 -2.66 -21.39 5.40
CA ARG A 203 -1.50 -20.90 4.65
C ARG A 203 -1.63 -19.39 4.49
N THR A 204 -0.54 -18.68 4.20
CA THR A 204 -0.55 -17.21 4.08
C THR A 204 -1.56 -16.72 3.04
N TYR A 205 -1.73 -17.44 1.92
CA TYR A 205 -2.73 -17.10 0.91
C TYR A 205 -4.18 -17.39 1.33
N ALA A 206 -4.42 -18.21 2.34
CA ALA A 206 -5.77 -18.63 2.75
C ALA A 206 -6.65 -17.44 3.10
N SER A 207 -6.08 -16.43 3.77
CA SER A 207 -6.78 -15.17 4.07
C SER A 207 -7.21 -14.41 2.82
N ALA A 208 -6.42 -14.44 1.74
CA ALA A 208 -6.72 -13.75 0.49
C ALA A 208 -7.74 -14.51 -0.35
N VAL A 209 -7.64 -15.85 -0.36
CA VAL A 209 -8.64 -16.74 -0.97
C VAL A 209 -9.99 -16.56 -0.30
N PHE A 210 -10.04 -16.60 1.03
CA PHE A 210 -11.27 -16.38 1.78
C PHE A 210 -11.87 -15.00 1.52
N ALA A 211 -11.05 -13.95 1.47
CA ALA A 211 -11.52 -12.61 1.10
C ALA A 211 -12.17 -12.57 -0.29
N LYS A 212 -11.64 -13.35 -1.24
CA LYS A 212 -12.17 -13.45 -2.61
C LYS A 212 -13.48 -14.24 -2.64
N GLU A 213 -13.56 -15.37 -1.94
CA GLU A 213 -14.77 -16.20 -1.83
C GLU A 213 -15.94 -15.43 -1.19
N LEU A 214 -15.66 -14.57 -0.22
CA LEU A 214 -16.65 -13.69 0.42
C LEU A 214 -17.22 -12.59 -0.49
N GLY A 215 -16.61 -12.34 -1.66
CA GLY A 215 -17.06 -11.31 -2.59
C GLY A 215 -17.22 -9.93 -1.95
N PRO A 216 -18.42 -9.31 -1.95
CA PRO A 216 -18.65 -8.00 -1.33
C PRO A 216 -18.27 -7.92 0.16
N LEU A 217 -18.36 -9.04 0.89
CA LEU A 217 -18.04 -9.13 2.32
C LEU A 217 -16.52 -9.22 2.57
N GLY A 218 -15.70 -9.45 1.55
CA GLY A 218 -14.25 -9.57 1.68
C GLY A 218 -13.56 -8.34 2.29
N LYS A 219 -14.13 -7.14 2.09
CA LYS A 219 -13.64 -5.91 2.75
C LYS A 219 -13.89 -5.92 4.25
N GLN A 220 -15.02 -6.46 4.69
CA GLN A 220 -15.36 -6.56 6.11
C GLN A 220 -14.44 -7.57 6.80
N TRP A 221 -14.19 -8.71 6.15
CA TRP A 221 -13.19 -9.68 6.59
C TRP A 221 -11.80 -9.06 6.73
N THR A 222 -11.36 -8.31 5.72
CA THR A 222 -10.04 -7.65 5.74
C THR A 222 -9.92 -6.71 6.94
N LYS A 223 -10.97 -5.93 7.24
CA LYS A 223 -11.02 -5.04 8.41
C LYS A 223 -10.99 -5.83 9.71
N PHE A 224 -11.77 -6.92 9.81
CA PHE A 224 -11.84 -7.79 10.98
C PHE A 224 -10.47 -8.43 11.28
N ARG A 225 -9.84 -9.06 10.28
CA ARG A 225 -8.51 -9.65 10.41
C ARG A 225 -7.46 -8.61 10.80
N THR A 226 -7.55 -7.41 10.23
CA THR A 226 -6.62 -6.31 10.57
C THR A 226 -6.73 -5.94 12.04
N ALA A 227 -7.94 -5.82 12.58
CA ALA A 227 -8.14 -5.54 14.00
C ALA A 227 -7.54 -6.65 14.89
N LYS A 228 -7.80 -7.92 14.57
CA LYS A 228 -7.27 -9.08 15.32
C LYS A 228 -5.73 -9.15 15.27
N MET A 229 -5.14 -8.88 14.11
CA MET A 229 -3.68 -8.87 13.95
C MET A 229 -3.05 -7.73 14.73
N VAL A 230 -3.61 -6.52 14.65
CA VAL A 230 -3.12 -5.36 15.43
C VAL A 230 -3.20 -5.65 16.93
N GLU A 231 -4.30 -6.23 17.40
CA GLU A 231 -4.47 -6.64 18.79
C GLU A 231 -3.41 -7.66 19.23
N ALA A 232 -3.15 -8.68 18.41
CA ALA A 232 -2.12 -9.68 18.69
C ALA A 232 -0.72 -9.05 18.81
N ILE A 233 -0.38 -8.13 17.89
CA ILE A 233 0.89 -7.41 17.89
C ILE A 233 1.03 -6.50 19.11
N GLN A 234 -0.03 -5.80 19.49
CA GLN A 234 -0.04 -4.94 20.69
C GLN A 234 0.12 -5.75 21.98
N LYS A 235 -0.58 -6.89 22.10
CA LYS A 235 -0.44 -7.79 23.25
C LYS A 235 0.98 -8.34 23.34
N TRP A 236 1.54 -8.76 22.20
CA TRP A 236 2.90 -9.23 22.12
C TRP A 236 3.90 -8.14 22.53
N SER A 237 3.78 -6.94 21.97
CA SER A 237 4.71 -5.83 22.22
C SER A 237 4.70 -5.41 23.69
N ALA A 238 3.53 -5.38 24.32
CA ALA A 238 3.39 -5.13 25.75
C ALA A 238 4.10 -6.22 26.57
N ARG A 239 3.93 -7.51 26.23
CA ARG A 239 4.56 -8.64 26.93
C ARG A 239 6.08 -8.56 26.87
N VAL A 240 6.64 -8.22 25.72
CA VAL A 240 8.10 -8.15 25.54
C VAL A 240 8.68 -6.77 25.84
N ASN A 241 7.87 -5.81 26.29
CA ASN A 241 8.26 -4.43 26.58
C ASN A 241 8.93 -3.70 25.40
N ILE A 242 8.26 -3.73 24.24
CA ILE A 242 8.61 -2.94 23.06
C ILE A 242 7.54 -1.86 22.88
N ALA A 243 7.98 -0.61 22.75
CA ALA A 243 7.09 0.52 22.54
C ALA A 243 6.31 0.37 21.22
N LEU A 244 4.99 0.58 21.26
CA LEU A 244 4.15 0.47 20.07
C LEU A 244 4.61 1.40 18.94
N ALA A 245 5.17 2.57 19.30
CA ALA A 245 5.75 3.53 18.35
C ALA A 245 6.84 2.92 17.45
N THR A 246 7.59 1.92 17.94
CA THR A 246 8.61 1.20 17.19
C THR A 246 8.00 0.29 16.10
N LEU A 247 6.74 -0.13 16.29
CA LEU A 247 6.02 -1.06 15.41
C LEU A 247 5.12 -0.35 14.40
N THR A 248 4.83 0.92 14.64
CA THR A 248 4.03 1.78 13.75
C THR A 248 4.95 2.59 12.84
N PRO A 249 4.48 3.02 11.65
CA PRO A 249 5.25 3.93 10.82
C PRO A 249 5.67 5.15 11.63
N ALA A 250 6.94 5.53 11.53
CA ALA A 250 7.40 6.76 12.14
C ALA A 250 6.53 7.90 11.60
N ALA A 251 5.82 8.60 12.49
CA ALA A 251 5.29 9.90 12.15
C ALA A 251 6.48 10.71 11.63
N THR A 252 6.44 11.14 10.38
CA THR A 252 7.49 11.96 9.81
C THR A 252 7.42 13.32 10.51
N ASN A 253 7.95 13.39 11.72
CA ASN A 253 8.23 14.63 12.41
C ASN A 253 9.37 15.28 11.63
N ARG A 254 8.99 16.08 10.63
CA ARG A 254 9.80 17.21 10.19
C ARG A 254 9.77 18.23 11.32
N SER A 255 10.47 17.93 12.41
CA SER A 255 10.86 18.94 13.38
C SER A 255 12.12 19.60 12.86
N GLU A 256 12.02 20.91 12.73
CA GLU A 256 13.10 21.87 12.61
C GLU A 256 14.28 21.48 13.52
N ALA A 257 15.34 20.98 12.90
CA ALA A 257 16.64 20.89 13.53
C ALA A 257 17.62 21.56 12.57
N THR A 258 17.93 22.81 12.90
CA THR A 258 19.15 23.57 12.58
C THR A 258 19.96 23.10 11.38
N ALA A 259 19.96 23.95 10.35
CA ALA A 259 20.90 23.95 9.26
C ALA A 259 22.34 23.83 9.77
N VAL A 260 22.97 22.69 9.48
CA VAL A 260 24.41 22.63 9.27
C VAL A 260 24.59 22.13 7.84
N GLU A 261 25.10 23.01 7.01
CA GLU A 261 25.36 22.77 5.60
C GLU A 261 26.41 21.66 5.45
N THR A 262 26.07 20.61 4.69
CA THR A 262 27.06 19.67 4.14
C THR A 262 26.49 19.13 2.81
N PRO A 263 27.32 18.93 1.77
CA PRO A 263 26.87 19.07 0.40
C PRO A 263 26.08 17.86 -0.12
N LYS A 264 24.88 18.18 -0.62
CA LYS A 264 24.14 17.57 -1.74
C LYS A 264 24.62 16.16 -2.16
N GLN A 265 24.22 15.14 -1.40
CA GLN A 265 23.96 13.83 -1.99
C GLN A 265 22.55 13.82 -2.53
N GLU A 266 22.45 13.71 -3.85
CA GLU A 266 21.19 13.51 -4.56
C GLU A 266 20.47 12.29 -3.99
N ALA A 267 19.40 12.54 -3.25
CA ALA A 267 18.51 11.52 -2.77
C ALA A 267 17.85 10.86 -3.98
N VAL A 268 18.35 9.69 -4.34
CA VAL A 268 17.71 8.78 -5.28
C VAL A 268 16.42 8.29 -4.64
N THR A 269 15.34 9.03 -4.85
CA THR A 269 13.98 8.51 -4.70
C THR A 269 13.77 7.45 -5.79
N SER A 270 14.23 6.22 -5.56
CA SER A 270 13.84 5.07 -6.37
C SER A 270 13.06 4.09 -5.50
N GLY A 271 11.76 4.02 -5.74
CA GLY A 271 10.93 2.96 -5.21
C GLY A 271 11.49 1.62 -5.66
N LEU A 272 11.95 0.81 -4.71
CA LEU A 272 12.41 -0.58 -4.79
C LEU A 272 12.47 -1.18 -6.20
N SER A 273 13.65 -1.65 -6.62
CA SER A 273 13.82 -2.40 -7.87
C SER A 273 12.83 -3.58 -7.96
N ALA A 274 12.49 -4.00 -9.17
CA ALA A 274 11.60 -5.16 -9.37
C ALA A 274 12.11 -6.41 -8.62
N ARG A 275 13.43 -6.59 -8.55
CA ARG A 275 14.08 -7.66 -7.78
C ARG A 275 13.86 -7.51 -6.27
N ALA A 276 14.01 -6.31 -5.72
CA ALA A 276 13.76 -6.05 -4.31
C ALA A 276 12.28 -6.24 -3.94
N ARG A 277 11.35 -5.90 -4.85
CA ARG A 277 9.92 -6.19 -4.67
C ARG A 277 9.62 -7.69 -4.72
N ALA A 278 10.23 -8.41 -5.66
CA ALA A 278 10.09 -9.86 -5.76
C ALA A 278 10.63 -10.57 -4.51
N LEU A 279 11.79 -10.16 -4.00
CA LEU A 279 12.36 -10.67 -2.75
C LEU A 279 11.40 -10.44 -1.58
N LYS A 280 10.86 -9.22 -1.41
CA LYS A 280 9.86 -8.94 -0.38
C LYS A 280 8.57 -9.76 -0.50
N LEU A 281 8.15 -10.09 -1.72
CA LEU A 281 6.99 -10.94 -1.96
C LEU A 281 7.29 -12.41 -1.63
N MET A 282 8.49 -12.89 -1.97
CA MET A 282 8.95 -14.22 -1.58
C MET A 282 9.07 -14.32 -0.06
N ASP A 283 9.57 -13.26 0.60
CA ASP A 283 9.58 -13.11 2.05
C ASP A 283 8.18 -13.05 2.66
N ALA A 284 7.10 -12.88 1.89
CA ALA A 284 5.74 -12.97 2.44
C ALA A 284 5.24 -14.41 2.48
N LEU A 285 5.75 -15.30 1.62
CA LEU A 285 5.30 -16.67 1.45
C LEU A 285 5.97 -17.63 2.46
N THR A 286 5.30 -18.74 2.76
CA THR A 286 5.87 -19.90 3.48
C THR A 286 6.70 -20.77 2.53
N ASP A 287 7.62 -21.58 3.06
CA ASP A 287 8.42 -22.49 2.23
C ASP A 287 7.55 -23.51 1.47
N GLU A 288 6.46 -23.94 2.09
CA GLU A 288 5.46 -24.81 1.46
C GLU A 288 4.73 -24.10 0.30
N GLU A 289 4.42 -22.80 0.42
CA GLU A 289 3.85 -22.01 -0.68
C GLU A 289 4.86 -21.78 -1.80
N ILE A 290 6.13 -21.57 -1.44
CA ILE A 290 7.23 -21.46 -2.41
C ILE A 290 7.38 -22.77 -3.18
N SER A 291 7.42 -23.92 -2.50
CA SER A 291 7.63 -25.23 -3.11
C SER A 291 6.42 -25.71 -3.92
N SER A 292 5.20 -25.55 -3.39
CA SER A 292 3.99 -26.11 -4.01
C SER A 292 3.38 -25.21 -5.09
N THR A 293 3.66 -23.90 -5.08
CA THR A 293 3.02 -22.95 -5.99
C THR A 293 4.03 -22.13 -6.78
N LEU A 294 4.97 -21.45 -6.12
CA LEU A 294 5.86 -20.51 -6.79
C LEU A 294 6.88 -21.20 -7.68
N VAL A 295 7.53 -22.26 -7.20
CA VAL A 295 8.54 -23.03 -7.94
C VAL A 295 7.94 -23.66 -9.21
N PRO A 296 6.79 -24.36 -9.17
CA PRO A 296 6.14 -24.89 -10.37
C PRO A 296 5.73 -23.81 -11.38
N LEU A 297 5.21 -22.66 -10.91
CA LEU A 297 4.83 -21.54 -11.76
C LEU A 297 6.05 -20.94 -12.47
N MET A 298 7.13 -20.68 -11.72
CA MET A 298 8.38 -20.16 -12.27
C MET A 298 9.02 -21.14 -13.26
N ALA A 299 9.01 -22.44 -12.95
CA ALA A 299 9.48 -23.48 -13.87
C ALA A 299 8.68 -23.49 -15.18
N SER A 300 7.35 -23.36 -15.10
CA SER A 300 6.48 -23.29 -16.27
C SER A 300 6.75 -22.03 -17.13
N ILE A 301 6.95 -20.88 -16.51
CA ILE A 301 7.31 -19.63 -17.21
C ILE A 301 8.68 -19.78 -17.91
N ILE A 302 9.67 -20.38 -17.24
CA ILE A 302 11.00 -20.61 -17.80
C ILE A 302 10.93 -21.59 -18.97
N MET A 303 10.19 -22.70 -18.84
CA MET A 303 10.01 -23.68 -19.92
C MET A 303 9.34 -23.07 -21.15
N VAL A 304 8.27 -22.27 -20.98
CA VAL A 304 7.61 -21.57 -22.09
C VAL A 304 8.54 -20.57 -22.77
N LYS A 305 9.43 -19.94 -22.00
CA LYS A 305 10.41 -18.98 -22.54
C LYS A 305 11.59 -19.66 -23.24
N ALA A 306 11.96 -20.87 -22.82
CA ALA A 306 13.03 -21.66 -23.42
C ALA A 306 12.60 -22.40 -24.71
N GLN A 307 11.29 -22.52 -24.95
CA GLN A 307 10.70 -23.09 -26.18
C GLN A 307 10.42 -22.03 -27.26
N ARG A 308 10.73 -20.76 -27.01
CA ARG A 308 10.71 -19.66 -27.99
C ARG A 308 12.14 -19.27 -28.36
#